data_AF-A0A9Q1EY36-F1
#
_entry.id   AF-A0A9Q1EY36-F1
#
_cell.length_a   1.000
_cell.length_b   1.000
_cell.length_c   1.000
_cell.angle_alpha   90.00
_cell.angle_beta   90.00
_cell.angle_gamma   90.00
#
_symmetry.space_group_name_H-M   'P 1'
#
loop_
_entity.id
_entity.type
_entity.pdbx_description
1 polymer ?
#
loop_
_entity_poly.entity_id
_entity_poly.type
_entity_poly.pdbx_seq_one_letter_code
_entity_poly.pdbx_strand_id
1 'polypeptide(L)'
;MKNGQERSCFHPVLSNDAERRTKWLDKDSEPFKVVTAIALDKFLIKALLKRNSELEVYHNAMLKYTQKHRHYKHETMEAQTKLAVMDHNENVNHPQATTADGKY
;
A
#
# COMPACT_ATOMS: atom_id res chain seq x y z
N MET A 1 -29.37 -0.94 -3.42
CA MET A 1 -30.00 -2.03 -4.18
C MET A 1 -30.95 -1.45 -5.20
N LYS A 2 -30.62 -1.51 -6.50
CA LYS A 2 -31.56 -1.74 -7.62
C LYS A 2 -30.74 -2.33 -8.78
N ASN A 3 -30.97 -3.62 -8.98
CA ASN A 3 -30.57 -4.47 -10.10
C ASN A 3 -29.09 -4.85 -10.15
N GLY A 4 -28.75 -5.95 -9.46
CA GLY A 4 -27.51 -6.71 -9.67
C GLY A 4 -27.49 -7.37 -11.05
N GLN A 5 -27.43 -6.56 -12.11
CA GLN A 5 -27.09 -7.02 -13.45
C GLN A 5 -25.58 -7.14 -13.52
N GLU A 6 -25.10 -8.38 -13.67
CA GLU A 6 -23.77 -8.64 -14.17
C GLU A 6 -23.67 -7.96 -15.54
N ARG A 7 -22.81 -6.93 -15.64
CA ARG A 7 -22.47 -6.33 -16.93
C ARG A 7 -21.62 -7.34 -17.67
N SER A 8 -22.26 -8.25 -18.39
CA SER A 8 -21.56 -9.11 -19.33
C SER A 8 -21.05 -8.24 -20.47
N CYS A 9 -19.75 -8.32 -20.72
CA CYS A 9 -19.14 -7.64 -21.85
C CYS A 9 -19.69 -8.29 -23.13
N PHE A 10 -20.02 -7.49 -24.15
CA PHE A 10 -20.55 -7.98 -25.45
C PHE A 10 -19.51 -8.73 -26.31
N HIS A 11 -18.41 -9.18 -25.72
CA HIS A 11 -17.36 -9.90 -26.41
C HIS A 11 -17.33 -11.38 -25.97
N PRO A 12 -16.94 -12.30 -26.87
CA PRO A 12 -16.65 -13.67 -26.48
C PRO A 12 -15.53 -13.69 -25.42
N VAL A 13 -15.48 -14.78 -24.64
CA VAL A 13 -14.43 -14.97 -23.64
C VAL A 13 -13.07 -14.85 -24.33
N LEU A 14 -12.28 -13.87 -23.88
CA LEU A 14 -10.96 -13.64 -24.43
C LEU A 14 -10.04 -14.76 -23.95
N SER A 15 -9.31 -15.39 -24.86
CA SER A 15 -8.16 -16.22 -24.50
C SER A 15 -7.09 -15.35 -23.82
N ASN A 16 -6.29 -15.93 -22.91
CA ASN A 16 -5.18 -15.22 -22.23
C ASN A 16 -4.25 -14.47 -23.22
N ASP A 17 -4.01 -15.05 -24.40
CA ASP A 17 -3.20 -14.41 -25.44
C ASP A 17 -3.91 -13.25 -26.14
N ALA A 18 -5.23 -13.35 -26.30
CA ALA A 18 -6.04 -12.27 -26.87
C ALA A 18 -6.13 -11.11 -25.87
N GLU A 19 -6.39 -11.38 -24.60
CA GLU A 19 -6.49 -10.37 -23.54
C GLU A 19 -5.22 -9.51 -23.42
N ARG A 20 -4.04 -10.14 -23.50
CA ARG A 20 -2.73 -9.44 -23.46
C ARG A 20 -2.44 -8.59 -24.70
N ARG A 21 -2.99 -8.96 -25.86
CA ARG A 21 -2.75 -8.27 -27.14
C ARG A 21 -3.83 -7.24 -27.48
N THR A 22 -4.99 -7.32 -26.84
CA THR A 22 -6.08 -6.39 -27.04
C THR A 22 -5.67 -4.99 -26.62
N LYS A 23 -5.75 -4.06 -27.57
CA LYS A 23 -5.65 -2.63 -27.29
C LYS A 23 -7.01 -2.16 -26.80
N TRP A 24 -7.17 -2.13 -25.49
CA TRP A 24 -8.43 -1.76 -24.82
C TRP A 24 -8.83 -0.31 -25.01
N LEU A 25 -7.84 0.56 -25.24
CA LEU A 25 -8.05 1.97 -25.51
C LEU A 25 -7.27 2.36 -26.77
N ASP A 26 -7.91 3.20 -27.58
CA ASP A 26 -7.25 3.84 -28.71
C ASP A 26 -6.35 4.97 -28.21
N LYS A 27 -5.17 5.13 -28.80
CA LYS A 27 -4.14 6.09 -28.36
C LYS A 27 -4.58 7.55 -28.51
N ASP A 28 -5.45 7.81 -29.47
CA ASP A 28 -5.96 9.16 -29.73
C ASP A 28 -7.24 9.46 -28.94
N SER A 29 -7.80 8.45 -28.25
CA SER A 29 -9.02 8.60 -27.47
C SER A 29 -8.81 9.46 -26.21
N GLU A 30 -9.83 10.23 -25.85
CA GLU A 30 -9.81 11.06 -24.66
C GLU A 30 -9.56 10.25 -23.37
N PRO A 31 -10.18 9.07 -23.15
CA PRO A 31 -9.90 8.24 -21.98
C PRO A 31 -8.44 7.78 -21.92
N PHE A 32 -7.80 7.52 -23.07
CA PHE A 32 -6.39 7.14 -23.09
C PHE A 32 -5.50 8.28 -22.63
N LYS A 33 -5.78 9.52 -23.08
CA LYS A 33 -5.01 10.70 -22.65
C LYS A 33 -5.16 10.95 -21.16
N VAL A 34 -6.37 10.81 -20.61
CA VAL A 34 -6.63 10.98 -19.17
C VAL A 34 -5.90 9.92 -18.34
N VAL A 35 -6.04 8.63 -18.69
CA VAL A 35 -5.36 7.54 -17.98
C VAL A 35 -3.84 7.71 -18.09
N THR A 36 -3.33 8.06 -19.26
CA THR A 36 -1.89 8.31 -19.47
C THR A 36 -1.39 9.47 -18.63
N ALA A 37 -2.12 10.58 -18.57
CA ALA A 37 -1.76 11.75 -17.77
C ALA A 37 -1.70 11.42 -16.26
N ILE A 38 -2.67 10.65 -15.76
CA ILE A 38 -2.69 10.20 -14.36
C ILE A 38 -1.57 9.20 -14.09
N ALA A 39 -1.40 8.19 -14.95
CA ALA A 39 -0.41 7.13 -14.76
C ALA A 39 1.03 7.65 -14.83
N LEU A 40 1.27 8.69 -15.63
CA LEU A 40 2.57 9.36 -15.77
C LEU A 40 2.73 10.58 -14.86
N ASP A 41 1.77 10.86 -13.98
CA ASP A 41 1.87 11.96 -13.03
C ASP A 41 3.03 11.69 -12.06
N LYS A 42 4.09 12.49 -12.20
CA LYS A 42 5.32 12.37 -11.40
C LYS A 42 5.06 12.57 -9.90
N PHE A 43 4.12 13.43 -9.53
CA PHE A 43 3.78 13.66 -8.13
C PHE A 43 3.02 12.47 -7.56
N LEU A 44 2.09 11.90 -8.33
CA LEU A 44 1.39 10.67 -7.93
C LEU A 44 2.38 9.52 -7.74
N ILE A 45 3.24 9.26 -8.73
CA ILE A 45 4.25 8.20 -8.65
C ILE A 45 5.15 8.42 -7.44
N LYS A 46 5.65 9.65 -7.25
CA LYS A 46 6.52 9.98 -6.11
C LYS A 46 5.80 9.83 -4.77
N ALA A 47 4.53 10.21 -4.68
CA ALA A 47 3.73 10.08 -3.47
C ALA A 47 3.47 8.61 -3.12
N LEU A 48 3.16 7.77 -4.12
CA LEU A 48 2.98 6.33 -3.94
C LEU A 48 4.28 5.66 -3.50
N LEU A 49 5.40 5.99 -4.15
CA LEU A 49 6.72 5.48 -3.77
C LEU A 49 7.13 5.92 -2.36
N LYS A 50 6.89 7.19 -1.99
CA LYS A 50 7.19 7.71 -0.66
C LYS A 50 6.42 6.94 0.43
N ARG A 51 5.10 6.76 0.25
CA ARG A 51 4.27 6.00 1.20
C ARG A 51 4.75 4.56 1.36
N ASN A 52 5.17 3.92 0.29
CA ASN A 52 5.71 2.55 0.35
C ASN A 52 7.08 2.52 1.04
N SER A 53 7.94 3.51 0.79
CA SER A 53 9.28 3.56 1.41
C SER A 53 9.22 3.73 2.94
N GLU A 54 8.29 4.53 3.45
CA GLU A 54 8.09 4.70 4.90
C GLU A 54 7.60 3.40 5.56
N LEU A 55 6.69 2.68 4.90
CA LEU A 55 6.20 1.39 5.36
C LEU A 55 7.31 0.31 5.37
N GLU A 56 8.17 0.31 4.36
CA GLU A 56 9.31 -0.60 4.29
C GLU A 56 10.32 -0.34 5.42
N VAL A 57 10.60 0.94 5.73
CA VAL A 57 11.46 1.30 6.86
C VAL A 57 10.85 0.82 8.19
N TYR A 58 9.54 1.00 8.39
CA TYR A 58 8.84 0.47 9.56
C TYR A 58 8.90 -1.06 9.63
N HIS A 59 8.67 -1.75 8.51
CA HIS A 59 8.72 -3.21 8.48
C HIS A 59 10.12 -3.75 8.81
N ASN A 60 11.17 -3.09 8.32
CA ASN A 60 12.55 -3.43 8.66
C ASN A 60 12.84 -3.24 10.15
N ALA A 61 12.37 -2.14 10.74
CA ALA A 61 12.48 -1.91 12.19
C ALA A 61 11.76 -3.00 12.99
N MET A 62 10.53 -3.39 12.58
CA MET A 62 9.79 -4.49 13.19
C MET A 62 10.56 -5.82 13.13
N LEU A 63 11.13 -6.18 11.97
CA LEU A 63 11.84 -7.46 11.79
C LEU A 63 13.06 -7.63 12.71
N LYS A 64 13.70 -6.52 13.13
CA LYS A 64 14.81 -6.52 14.11
C LYS A 64 14.39 -7.11 15.46
N TYR A 65 13.18 -6.81 15.91
CA TYR A 65 12.67 -7.20 17.23
C TYR A 65 11.70 -8.38 17.17
N THR A 66 10.84 -8.46 16.15
CA THR A 66 9.80 -9.48 15.99
C THR A 66 10.15 -10.43 14.84
N GLN A 67 11.18 -11.24 15.02
CA GLN A 67 11.62 -12.20 14.01
C GLN A 67 10.56 -13.27 13.75
N LYS A 68 10.09 -13.41 12.49
CA LYS A 68 9.00 -14.32 12.09
C LYS A 68 9.26 -15.81 12.38
N HIS A 69 10.53 -16.22 12.47
CA HIS A 69 10.91 -17.62 12.66
C HIS A 69 11.02 -18.04 14.14
N ARG A 70 10.85 -17.11 15.09
CA ARG A 70 10.88 -17.39 16.52
C ARG A 70 9.47 -17.36 17.08
N HIS A 71 9.11 -18.40 17.81
CA HIS A 71 7.86 -18.45 18.56
C HIS A 71 8.08 -17.81 19.93
N TYR A 72 7.34 -16.73 20.19
CA TYR A 72 7.35 -16.03 21.45
C TYR A 72 5.98 -16.16 22.13
N LYS A 73 5.97 -16.07 23.47
CA LYS A 73 4.72 -15.89 24.21
C LYS A 73 4.11 -14.54 23.84
N HIS A 74 2.79 -14.41 23.95
CA HIS A 74 2.06 -13.19 23.61
C HIS A 74 2.64 -11.95 24.31
N GLU A 75 2.94 -12.04 25.61
CA GLU A 75 3.53 -10.94 26.39
C GLU A 75 4.87 -10.45 25.81
N THR A 76 5.71 -11.40 25.37
CA THR A 76 7.00 -11.08 24.75
C THR A 76 6.82 -10.45 23.37
N MET A 77 5.86 -10.93 22.57
CA MET A 77 5.50 -10.30 21.29
C MET A 77 5.04 -8.86 21.48
N GLU A 78 4.20 -8.61 22.49
CA GLU A 78 3.68 -7.28 22.81
C GLU A 78 4.82 -6.35 23.21
N ALA A 79 5.70 -6.78 24.12
CA ALA A 79 6.85 -6.00 24.55
C ALA A 79 7.82 -5.69 23.39
N GLN A 80 8.13 -6.67 22.55
CA GLN A 80 9.00 -6.49 21.38
C GLN A 80 8.39 -5.57 20.33
N THR A 81 7.07 -5.65 20.11
CA THR A 81 6.36 -4.77 19.18
C THR A 81 6.39 -3.33 19.68
N LYS A 82 6.14 -3.10 20.98
CA LYS A 82 6.24 -1.76 21.59
C LYS A 82 7.65 -1.20 21.44
N LEU A 83 8.68 -2.01 21.68
CA LEU A 83 10.08 -1.60 21.53
C LEU A 83 10.41 -1.23 20.07
N ALA A 84 9.94 -2.00 19.10
CA ALA A 84 10.13 -1.70 17.68
C ALA A 84 9.46 -0.39 17.25
N VAL A 85 8.25 -0.12 17.77
CA VAL A 85 7.55 1.15 17.53
C VAL A 85 8.32 2.33 18.13
N MET A 86 8.85 2.19 19.36
CA MET A 86 9.66 3.22 19.99
C MET A 86 10.95 3.51 19.20
N ASP A 87 11.71 2.48 18.81
CA ASP A 87 12.93 2.60 17.99
C ASP A 87 12.65 3.27 16.64
N HIS A 88 11.54 2.90 15.99
CA HIS A 88 11.13 3.52 14.73
C HIS A 88 10.77 5.00 14.91
N ASN A 89 10.00 5.32 15.95
CA ASN A 89 9.57 6.69 16.23
C ASN A 89 10.76 7.61 16.52
N GLU A 90 11.76 7.15 17.30
CA GLU A 90 13.00 7.89 17.50
C GLU A 90 13.76 8.09 16.18
N ASN A 91 13.89 7.04 15.36
CA ASN A 91 14.63 7.11 14.10
C ASN A 91 14.01 8.09 13.07
N VAL A 92 12.68 8.22 13.03
CA VAL A 92 12.00 9.16 12.12
C VAL A 92 11.71 10.52 12.76
N ASN A 93 12.21 10.76 13.99
CA ASN A 93 11.91 11.93 14.81
C ASN A 93 10.40 12.20 14.96
N HIS A 94 9.60 11.13 15.05
CA HIS A 94 8.18 11.25 15.28
C HIS A 94 7.94 11.71 16.72
N PRO A 95 7.27 12.85 16.94
CA PRO A 95 6.99 13.31 18.31
C PRO A 95 6.14 12.27 19.03
N GLN A 96 6.47 12.03 20.30
CA GLN A 96 5.68 11.13 21.14
C GLN A 96 4.27 11.71 21.28
N ALA A 97 3.26 10.91 20.96
CA ALA A 97 1.87 11.32 21.09
C ALA A 97 1.58 11.61 22.58
N THR A 98 1.11 12.82 22.85
CA THR A 98 0.71 13.25 24.19
C THR A 98 -0.80 13.13 24.30
N THR A 99 -1.28 12.49 25.36
CA THR A 99 -2.71 12.50 25.71
C THR A 99 -3.13 13.93 26.07
N ALA A 100 -4.43 14.25 26.02
CA ALA A 100 -4.95 15.58 26.38
C ALA A 100 -4.47 16.07 27.77
N ASP A 101 -4.17 15.14 28.69
CA ASP A 101 -3.65 15.41 30.03
C ASP A 101 -2.11 15.53 30.12
N GLY A 102 -1.40 15.51 28.99
CA GLY A 102 0.06 15.66 28.92
C GLY A 102 0.86 14.48 29.49
N LYS A 103 0.24 13.31 29.67
CA LYS A 103 0.90 12.09 30.16
C LYS A 103 0.93 10.97 29.11
N TYR A 104 1.93 10.09 29.28
CA TYR A 104 2.24 8.90 28.48
C TYR A 104 1.77 7.63 29.18
#